data_AF-V2YGA7-F1
#
_entry.id   AF-V2YGA7-F1
#
_cell.length_a   1.000
_cell.length_b   1.000
_cell.length_c   1.000
_cell.angle_alpha   90.00
_cell.angle_beta   90.00
_cell.angle_gamma   90.00
#
_symmetry.space_group_name_H-M   'P 1'
#
loop_
_entity.id
_entity.type
_entity.pdbx_description
1 polymer ?
#
loop_
_entity_poly.entity_id
_entity_poly.type
_entity_poly.pdbx_seq_one_letter_code
_entity_poly.pdbx_strand_id
1 'polypeptide(L)'
;MNDIQSYEKAVSAVSGAETPDFGTLRPTTSQWTERYDKKQLASPKQVLVTPGYSYCSEPEPQYLPPGWSPYTHPEGQLYFFRNAPLRIVTESYLYDPQTLTKALHWSKHIESILEDKQIPLSQHIELFIYIEDDGCSYYLVDHVAHTEFWLEELDTSELGLSDVDSDSHLRLALTELYWAHVEYFPMHLGGLPAKVVDDLICVLSHALTDQLTSRTSTYFWSADECRQLLDVAKIARDRSADGHQVCALARIWRTIFRNRVETHYGQEIARLSRDQPIIYDATKPTKVFEIANLFTFKTAGRYHAKLSDIFVDRLVYIAQWQPFITNAVRDWQRTSLEAFCCLL
;
A
#
# COMPACT_ATOMS: atom_id res chain seq x y z
N MET A 1 1.65 35.89 24.99
CA MET A 1 2.99 36.11 25.61
C MET A 1 3.37 35.02 26.60
N ASN A 2 2.42 34.32 27.25
CA ASN A 2 2.72 33.21 28.17
C ASN A 2 2.99 31.86 27.48
N ASP A 3 2.49 31.63 26.25
CA ASP A 3 2.64 30.33 25.56
C ASP A 3 4.01 30.13 24.91
N ILE A 4 4.64 31.21 24.41
CA ILE A 4 5.99 31.15 23.82
C ILE A 4 7.03 30.82 24.91
N GLN A 5 6.84 31.35 26.12
CA GLN A 5 7.71 31.04 27.25
C GLN A 5 7.55 29.61 27.76
N SER A 6 6.38 28.99 27.62
CA SER A 6 6.17 27.57 27.95
C SER A 6 6.89 26.66 26.96
N TYR A 7 6.88 27.01 25.66
CA TYR A 7 7.58 26.29 24.61
C TYR A 7 9.11 26.41 24.76
N GLU A 8 9.63 27.61 24.99
CA GLU A 8 11.07 27.84 25.21
C GLU A 8 11.58 27.18 26.50
N LYS A 9 10.75 27.08 27.54
CA LYS A 9 11.13 26.45 28.82
C LYS A 9 11.20 24.93 28.71
N ALA A 10 10.37 24.31 27.88
CA ALA A 10 10.49 22.89 27.54
C ALA A 10 11.76 22.61 26.70
N VAL A 11 12.14 23.55 25.83
CA VAL A 11 13.36 23.45 25.00
C VAL A 11 14.64 23.72 25.81
N SER A 12 14.61 24.65 26.78
CA SER A 12 15.81 25.00 27.59
C SER A 12 16.17 23.98 28.67
N ALA A 13 15.24 23.11 29.08
CA ALA A 13 15.53 22.04 30.04
C ALA A 13 16.43 20.92 29.46
N VAL A 14 16.72 20.97 28.16
CA VAL A 14 17.53 19.99 27.41
C VAL A 14 18.95 20.52 27.12
N SER A 15 19.31 21.75 27.53
CA SER A 15 20.57 22.41 27.13
C SER A 15 21.81 22.02 27.95
N GLY A 16 21.98 20.72 28.22
CA GLY A 16 23.17 20.18 28.91
C GLY A 16 23.57 18.77 28.49
N ALA A 17 22.90 18.18 27.51
CA ALA A 17 23.25 16.87 26.96
C ALA A 17 23.86 17.03 25.57
N GLU A 18 24.82 16.15 25.23
CA GLU A 18 25.28 15.93 23.86
C GLU A 18 24.08 15.97 22.91
N THR A 19 24.19 16.69 21.78
CA THR A 19 23.13 16.71 20.76
C THR A 19 22.74 15.27 20.47
N PRO A 20 21.50 14.85 20.75
CA PRO A 20 21.11 13.47 20.58
C PRO A 20 21.36 13.09 19.12
N ASP A 21 22.06 11.99 18.88
CA ASP A 21 22.14 11.44 17.53
C ASP A 21 20.74 10.91 17.17
N PHE A 22 20.03 11.68 16.36
CA PHE A 22 18.68 11.35 15.90
C PHE A 22 18.70 10.40 14.69
N GLY A 23 19.89 10.03 14.20
CA GLY A 23 20.05 9.16 13.05
C GLY A 23 19.91 9.87 11.71
N THR A 24 19.53 9.13 10.67
CA THR A 24 19.39 9.66 9.30
C THR A 24 17.95 9.69 8.81
N LEU A 25 17.62 10.69 7.99
CA LEU A 25 16.35 10.74 7.26
C LEU A 25 16.46 9.87 6.01
N ARG A 26 15.48 8.99 5.77
CA ARG A 26 15.49 8.05 4.64
C ARG A 26 14.17 8.10 3.87
N PRO A 27 14.19 8.17 2.53
CA PRO A 27 12.97 8.02 1.76
C PRO A 27 12.46 6.57 1.86
N THR A 28 11.15 6.40 1.96
CA THR A 28 10.47 5.11 1.87
C THR A 28 9.24 5.22 0.98
N THR A 29 8.49 4.14 0.77
CA THR A 29 7.19 4.19 0.10
C THR A 29 6.06 3.77 1.02
N SER A 30 4.83 4.18 0.71
CA SER A 30 3.63 3.65 1.38
C SER A 30 3.56 2.12 1.38
N GLN A 31 4.16 1.42 0.41
CA GLN A 31 4.16 -0.04 0.35
C GLN A 31 5.29 -0.72 1.13
N TRP A 32 6.32 0.02 1.54
CA TRP A 32 7.50 -0.51 2.22
C TRP A 32 7.50 -0.29 3.73
N THR A 33 6.31 -0.15 4.32
CA THR A 33 6.14 -0.03 5.76
C THR A 33 6.10 -1.41 6.42
N GLU A 34 6.59 -1.51 7.65
CA GLU A 34 6.54 -2.75 8.45
C GLU A 34 5.15 -3.04 9.04
N ARG A 35 4.08 -2.43 8.50
CA ARG A 35 2.74 -2.41 9.10
C ARG A 35 2.21 -3.81 9.43
N TYR A 36 2.32 -4.75 8.49
CA TYR A 36 1.85 -6.15 8.66
C TYR A 36 2.92 -7.12 9.14
N ASP A 37 4.18 -6.66 9.28
CA ASP A 37 5.32 -7.49 9.65
C ASP A 37 5.77 -7.29 11.11
N LYS A 38 5.00 -6.52 11.91
CA LYS A 38 5.27 -6.29 13.34
C LYS A 38 5.29 -7.61 14.12
N LYS A 39 6.45 -7.95 14.69
CA LYS A 39 6.66 -9.19 15.50
C LYS A 39 6.48 -8.99 17.00
N GLN A 40 6.11 -7.78 17.44
CA GLN A 40 5.98 -7.45 18.86
C GLN A 40 4.79 -8.15 19.50
N LEU A 41 4.95 -8.58 20.76
CA LEU A 41 3.90 -9.25 21.53
C LEU A 41 3.21 -8.28 22.49
N ALA A 42 1.88 -8.28 22.47
CA ALA A 42 1.09 -7.57 23.47
C ALA A 42 1.30 -8.21 24.86
N SER A 43 1.43 -7.37 25.88
CA SER A 43 1.60 -7.79 27.29
C SER A 43 0.39 -7.36 28.12
N PRO A 44 -0.76 -8.07 28.02
CA PRO A 44 -1.98 -7.71 28.74
C PRO A 44 -1.77 -7.79 30.26
N LYS A 45 -2.34 -6.83 30.99
CA LYS A 45 -2.25 -6.75 32.46
C LYS A 45 -3.65 -6.66 33.05
N GLN A 46 -3.88 -7.32 34.19
CA GLN A 46 -5.10 -7.12 34.95
C GLN A 46 -5.03 -5.75 35.64
N VAL A 47 -6.07 -4.95 35.44
CA VAL A 47 -6.20 -3.62 36.03
C VAL A 47 -7.51 -3.59 36.82
N LEU A 48 -7.50 -2.93 37.98
CA LEU A 48 -8.70 -2.74 38.78
C LEU A 48 -9.67 -1.80 38.04
N VAL A 49 -10.87 -2.28 37.74
CA VAL A 49 -11.93 -1.43 37.17
C VAL A 49 -12.59 -0.65 38.30
N THR A 50 -12.33 0.65 38.38
CA THR A 50 -12.96 1.51 39.37
C THR A 50 -14.45 1.73 39.07
N PRO A 51 -15.34 1.78 40.08
CA PRO A 51 -16.74 2.14 39.86
C PRO A 51 -16.84 3.50 39.17
N GLY A 52 -17.58 3.57 38.06
CA GLY A 52 -17.64 4.78 37.25
C GLY A 52 -16.38 5.04 36.41
N TYR A 53 -15.63 4.01 36.01
CA TYR A 53 -14.42 4.10 35.18
C TYR A 53 -14.54 5.09 34.01
N SER A 54 -15.66 5.11 33.27
CA SER A 54 -15.93 6.05 32.19
C SER A 54 -16.04 7.53 32.60
N TYR A 55 -16.31 7.80 33.88
CA TYR A 55 -16.41 9.14 34.49
C TYR A 55 -15.13 9.58 35.22
N CYS A 56 -14.26 8.63 35.59
CA CYS A 56 -13.00 8.89 36.30
C CYS A 56 -11.76 8.82 35.40
N SER A 57 -11.93 8.45 34.13
CA SER A 57 -10.87 8.27 33.16
C SER A 57 -10.59 9.60 32.45
N GLU A 58 -9.39 10.17 32.63
CA GLU A 58 -8.78 10.90 31.52
C GLU A 58 -8.30 9.82 30.53
N PRO A 59 -8.97 9.63 29.37
CA PRO A 59 -8.95 8.33 28.69
C PRO A 59 -7.69 8.02 27.88
N GLU A 60 -6.81 9.00 27.71
CA GLU A 60 -5.60 8.89 26.92
C GLU A 60 -4.52 9.73 27.60
N PRO A 61 -3.23 9.40 27.48
CA PRO A 61 -2.18 10.26 28.02
C PRO A 61 -2.26 11.65 27.36
N GLN A 62 -2.78 12.65 28.08
CA GLN A 62 -2.95 14.03 27.59
C GLN A 62 -1.61 14.80 27.54
N TYR A 63 -0.57 14.21 26.96
CA TYR A 63 0.67 14.92 26.62
C TYR A 63 0.95 14.97 25.12
N LEU A 64 0.02 14.53 24.27
CA LEU A 64 0.16 14.80 22.84
C LEU A 64 0.24 16.32 22.62
N PRO A 65 1.25 16.81 21.87
CA PRO A 65 1.38 18.24 21.62
C PRO A 65 0.17 18.79 20.86
N PRO A 66 -0.10 20.11 20.95
CA PRO A 66 -1.21 20.73 20.24
C PRO A 66 -1.25 20.38 18.76
N GLY A 67 -2.43 19.98 18.27
CA GLY A 67 -2.67 19.58 16.89
C GLY A 67 -2.50 18.10 16.61
N TRP A 68 -1.89 17.31 17.51
CA TRP A 68 -1.82 15.85 17.38
C TRP A 68 -3.09 15.19 17.92
N SER A 69 -3.58 14.17 17.22
CA SER A 69 -4.74 13.38 17.63
C SER A 69 -4.55 11.91 17.24
N PRO A 70 -4.92 10.96 18.11
CA PRO A 70 -4.89 9.54 17.79
C PRO A 70 -6.09 9.16 16.91
N TYR A 71 -5.87 8.21 16.01
CA TYR A 71 -6.90 7.60 15.19
C TYR A 71 -6.69 6.08 15.13
N THR A 72 -7.80 5.34 15.07
CA THR A 72 -7.77 3.89 14.93
C THR A 72 -8.21 3.52 13.52
N HIS A 73 -7.30 2.92 12.76
CA HIS A 73 -7.59 2.38 11.45
C HIS A 73 -8.71 1.31 11.51
N PRO A 74 -9.53 1.11 10.46
CA PRO A 74 -10.56 0.06 10.41
C PRO A 74 -10.09 -1.36 10.76
N GLU A 75 -8.84 -1.71 10.47
CA GLU A 75 -8.22 -3.00 10.85
C GLU A 75 -7.67 -3.04 12.28
N GLY A 76 -7.78 -1.94 13.04
CA GLY A 76 -7.41 -1.85 14.46
C GLY A 76 -6.05 -1.21 14.77
N GLN A 77 -5.23 -0.88 13.76
CA GLN A 77 -3.94 -0.22 13.96
C GLN A 77 -4.13 1.23 14.44
N LEU A 78 -3.49 1.58 15.56
CA LEU A 78 -3.39 2.96 16.04
C LEU A 78 -2.39 3.75 15.17
N TYR A 79 -2.74 4.97 14.82
CA TYR A 79 -1.85 5.96 14.22
C TYR A 79 -2.16 7.35 14.77
N PHE A 80 -1.29 8.30 14.50
CA PHE A 80 -1.41 9.67 14.97
C PHE A 80 -1.40 10.62 13.78
N PHE A 81 -2.23 11.66 13.88
CA PHE A 81 -2.36 12.70 12.87
C PHE A 81 -2.11 14.07 13.52
N ARG A 82 -1.30 14.90 12.87
CA ARG A 82 -1.09 16.31 13.21
C ARG A 82 -1.87 17.19 12.26
N ASN A 83 -2.85 17.92 12.78
CA ASN A 83 -3.53 18.98 12.06
C ASN A 83 -2.82 20.32 12.22
N ALA A 84 -1.94 20.65 11.28
CA ALA A 84 -1.16 21.89 11.22
C ALA A 84 -0.96 22.31 9.74
N PRO A 85 -0.31 23.46 9.43
CA PRO A 85 -0.05 23.85 8.04
C PRO A 85 0.62 22.77 7.20
N LEU A 86 1.57 22.04 7.79
CA LEU A 86 2.00 20.73 7.30
C LEU A 86 1.22 19.66 8.08
N ARG A 87 0.39 18.91 7.36
CA ARG A 87 -0.31 17.74 7.91
C ARG A 87 0.68 16.58 8.00
N ILE A 88 0.69 15.89 9.12
CA ILE A 88 1.63 14.77 9.36
C ILE A 88 0.85 13.57 9.86
N VAL A 89 1.13 12.40 9.30
CA VAL A 89 0.65 11.11 9.81
C VAL A 89 1.83 10.24 10.23
N THR A 90 1.62 9.41 11.26
CA THR A 90 2.62 8.43 11.69
C THR A 90 1.97 7.25 12.39
N GLU A 91 2.51 6.06 12.16
CA GLU A 91 2.19 4.87 12.96
C GLU A 91 3.10 4.70 14.19
N SER A 92 4.12 5.55 14.33
CA SER A 92 5.01 5.49 15.49
C SER A 92 4.23 5.83 16.76
N TYR A 93 4.47 5.06 17.83
CA TYR A 93 3.69 5.17 19.06
C TYR A 93 4.05 6.44 19.83
N LEU A 94 3.35 7.55 19.57
CA LEU A 94 3.65 8.87 20.14
C LEU A 94 3.38 8.99 21.66
N TYR A 95 2.73 7.99 22.25
CA TYR A 95 2.68 7.87 23.70
C TYR A 95 4.02 7.40 24.30
N ASP A 96 4.99 6.93 23.51
CA ASP A 96 6.36 6.80 24.02
C ASP A 96 7.09 8.16 23.94
N PRO A 97 7.59 8.73 25.06
CA PRO A 97 8.22 10.05 25.06
C PRO A 97 9.48 10.15 24.18
N GLN A 98 10.24 9.05 24.03
CA GLN A 98 11.43 9.05 23.16
C GLN A 98 11.02 9.12 21.69
N THR A 99 10.04 8.30 21.30
CA THR A 99 9.42 8.32 19.97
C THR A 99 8.83 9.68 19.64
N LEU A 100 8.10 10.29 20.58
CA LEU A 100 7.54 11.64 20.41
C LEU A 100 8.63 12.69 20.18
N THR A 101 9.72 12.64 20.96
CA THR A 101 10.84 13.58 20.81
C THR A 101 11.49 13.46 19.43
N LYS A 102 11.74 12.23 18.96
CA LYS A 102 12.26 11.98 17.61
C LYS A 102 11.29 12.47 16.52
N ALA A 103 10.00 12.20 16.67
CA ALA A 103 8.97 12.62 15.71
C ALA A 103 8.88 14.16 15.58
N LEU A 104 8.93 14.89 16.70
CA LEU A 104 8.93 16.35 16.68
C LEU A 104 10.20 16.92 16.07
N HIS A 105 11.37 16.33 16.35
CA HIS A 105 12.63 16.71 15.73
C HIS A 105 12.58 16.56 14.20
N TRP A 106 12.22 15.38 13.71
CA TRP A 106 12.17 15.11 12.27
C TRP A 106 11.08 15.90 11.54
N SER A 107 9.93 16.09 12.17
CA SER A 107 8.87 16.96 11.63
C SER A 107 9.40 18.37 11.37
N LYS A 108 10.10 18.96 12.34
CA LYS A 108 10.69 20.31 12.22
C LYS A 108 11.82 20.35 11.20
N HIS A 109 12.64 19.30 11.14
CA HIS A 109 13.72 19.21 10.15
C HIS A 109 13.17 19.18 8.72
N ILE A 110 12.15 18.37 8.46
CA ILE A 110 11.50 18.29 7.14
C ILE A 110 10.79 19.60 6.78
N GLU A 111 10.12 20.25 7.74
CA GLU A 111 9.55 21.59 7.53
C GLU A 111 10.62 22.59 7.05
N SER A 112 11.82 22.56 7.64
CA SER A 112 12.95 23.40 7.20
C SER A 112 13.40 23.06 5.77
N ILE A 113 13.50 21.77 5.41
CA ILE A 113 13.89 21.34 4.07
C ILE A 113 12.85 21.79 3.02
N LEU A 114 11.57 21.69 3.34
CA LEU A 114 10.48 22.15 2.48
C LEU A 114 10.57 23.66 2.23
N GLU A 115 10.87 24.44 3.27
CA GLU A 115 11.05 25.88 3.18
C GLU A 115 12.28 26.24 2.32
N ASP A 116 13.41 25.56 2.53
CA ASP A 116 14.64 25.74 1.74
C ASP A 116 14.44 25.40 0.26
N LYS A 117 13.66 24.35 -0.04
CA LYS A 117 13.31 23.93 -1.41
C LYS A 117 12.15 24.73 -2.01
N GLN A 118 11.59 25.70 -1.28
CA GLN A 118 10.45 26.52 -1.71
C GLN A 118 9.22 25.69 -2.09
N ILE A 119 9.03 24.53 -1.47
CA ILE A 119 7.84 23.70 -1.65
C ILE A 119 6.76 24.28 -0.72
N PRO A 120 5.64 24.80 -1.26
CA PRO A 120 4.65 25.49 -0.43
C PRO A 120 3.95 24.51 0.51
N LEU A 121 3.96 24.84 1.81
CA LEU A 121 3.14 24.12 2.79
C LEU A 121 1.66 24.32 2.43
N SER A 122 1.02 23.24 2.01
CA SER A 122 -0.36 23.24 1.54
C SER A 122 -1.18 22.24 2.35
N GLN A 123 -2.45 22.57 2.59
CA GLN A 123 -3.44 21.65 3.15
C GLN A 123 -3.81 20.51 2.19
N HIS A 124 -3.15 20.39 1.03
CA HIS A 124 -3.27 19.25 0.14
C HIS A 124 -2.04 18.34 0.20
N ILE A 125 -0.96 18.78 0.84
CA ILE A 125 0.22 17.96 1.09
C ILE A 125 0.06 17.31 2.48
N GLU A 126 0.45 16.06 2.59
CA GLU A 126 0.53 15.32 3.84
C GLU A 126 1.86 14.58 3.91
N LEU A 127 2.54 14.70 5.05
CA LEU A 127 3.81 14.03 5.31
C LEU A 127 3.54 12.76 6.11
N PHE A 128 4.08 11.63 5.66
CA PHE A 128 4.24 10.46 6.50
C PHE A 128 5.63 10.44 7.11
N ILE A 129 5.71 10.15 8.41
CA ILE A 129 6.97 9.80 9.08
C ILE A 129 6.83 8.49 9.84
N TYR A 130 7.91 7.71 9.87
CA TYR A 130 8.07 6.55 10.72
C TYR A 130 9.40 6.64 11.45
N ILE A 131 9.35 6.51 12.77
CA ILE A 131 10.51 6.60 13.65
C ILE A 131 11.13 5.22 13.81
N GLU A 132 12.42 5.15 13.46
CA GLU A 132 13.25 3.96 13.56
C GLU A 132 14.31 4.15 14.65
N ASP A 133 15.05 3.08 14.95
CA ASP A 133 16.13 3.14 15.93
C ASP A 133 17.26 4.07 15.45
N ASP A 134 17.64 3.97 14.17
CA ASP A 134 18.74 4.68 13.52
C ASP A 134 18.31 5.87 12.63
N GLY A 135 17.06 6.33 12.74
CA GLY A 135 16.60 7.44 11.91
C GLY A 135 15.10 7.64 11.81
N CYS A 136 14.70 8.18 10.67
CA CYS A 136 13.30 8.39 10.32
C CYS A 136 13.07 8.13 8.83
N SER A 137 12.09 7.28 8.54
CA SER A 137 11.61 7.04 7.19
C SER A 137 10.49 8.01 6.85
N TYR A 138 10.47 8.54 5.62
CA TYR A 138 9.47 9.53 5.20
C TYR A 138 9.03 9.38 3.74
N TYR A 139 7.84 9.90 3.45
CA TYR A 139 7.38 10.26 2.11
C TYR A 139 6.33 11.37 2.21
N LEU A 140 6.09 12.09 1.11
CA LEU A 140 5.01 13.09 1.03
C LEU A 140 3.94 12.64 0.05
N VAL A 141 2.71 13.07 0.30
CA VAL A 141 1.55 12.81 -0.55
C VAL A 141 0.90 14.12 -0.95
N ASP A 142 0.55 14.24 -2.23
CA ASP A 142 -0.31 15.29 -2.76
C ASP A 142 -1.72 14.74 -3.05
N HIS A 143 -2.70 15.17 -2.25
CA HIS A 143 -4.10 14.77 -2.39
C HIS A 143 -4.83 15.41 -3.58
N VAL A 144 -4.26 16.42 -4.25
CA VAL A 144 -4.81 16.99 -5.49
C VAL A 144 -4.28 16.23 -6.70
N ALA A 145 -2.97 15.97 -6.74
CA ALA A 145 -2.36 15.20 -7.82
C ALA A 145 -2.64 13.69 -7.73
N HIS A 146 -3.01 13.21 -6.53
CA HIS A 146 -3.11 11.80 -6.15
C HIS A 146 -1.79 11.06 -6.34
N THR A 147 -0.68 11.61 -5.85
CA THR A 147 0.66 11.03 -6.02
C THR A 147 1.48 11.11 -4.75
N GLU A 148 2.35 10.12 -4.56
CA GLU A 148 3.45 10.16 -3.59
C GLU A 148 4.70 10.83 -4.21
N PHE A 149 5.48 11.55 -3.41
CA PHE A 149 6.73 12.21 -3.84
C PHE A 149 7.72 12.38 -2.66
N TRP A 150 8.97 12.74 -2.97
CA TRP A 150 10.08 12.85 -2.02
C TRP A 150 10.80 14.20 -2.12
N LEU A 151 11.65 14.51 -1.14
CA LEU A 151 12.41 15.77 -1.11
C LEU A 151 13.69 15.70 -1.96
N GLU A 152 14.14 14.49 -2.26
CA GLU A 152 15.35 14.19 -3.01
C GLU A 152 15.03 13.52 -4.35
N GLU A 153 15.97 13.60 -5.29
CA GLU A 153 15.87 12.87 -6.57
C GLU A 153 16.25 11.41 -6.32
N LEU A 154 15.37 10.49 -6.74
CA LEU A 154 15.48 9.05 -6.49
C LEU A 154 15.14 8.28 -7.75
N ASP A 155 15.87 7.19 -7.98
CA ASP A 155 15.54 6.22 -9.02
C ASP A 155 14.38 5.31 -8.57
N THR A 156 13.57 4.84 -9.53
CA THR A 156 12.48 3.90 -9.25
C THR A 156 12.96 2.64 -8.53
N SER A 157 14.18 2.17 -8.83
CA SER A 157 14.79 1.02 -8.16
C SER A 157 15.08 1.27 -6.68
N GLU A 158 15.44 2.50 -6.30
CA GLU A 158 15.68 2.86 -4.88
C GLU A 158 14.38 2.87 -4.08
N LEU A 159 13.25 3.10 -4.76
CA LEU A 159 11.90 3.08 -4.20
C LEU A 159 11.21 1.72 -4.33
N GLY A 160 11.85 0.74 -4.98
CA GLY A 160 11.26 -0.57 -5.25
C GLY A 160 10.13 -0.58 -6.25
N LEU A 161 10.00 0.48 -7.03
CA LEU A 161 9.03 0.57 -8.10
C LEU A 161 9.53 -0.23 -9.31
N SER A 162 8.58 -0.79 -10.05
CA SER A 162 8.90 -1.45 -11.32
C SER A 162 9.43 -0.45 -12.34
N ASP A 163 10.15 -0.95 -13.34
CA ASP A 163 10.59 -0.13 -14.48
C ASP A 163 9.37 0.48 -15.18
N VAL A 164 9.52 1.72 -15.64
CA VAL A 164 8.47 2.51 -16.27
C VAL A 164 8.92 3.00 -17.63
N ASP A 165 7.99 3.03 -18.58
CA ASP A 165 8.26 3.39 -19.99
C ASP A 165 8.14 4.89 -20.28
N SER A 166 7.42 5.63 -19.42
CA SER A 166 7.18 7.07 -19.59
C SER A 166 6.76 7.73 -18.28
N ASP A 167 6.78 9.07 -18.24
CA ASP A 167 6.25 9.85 -17.11
C ASP A 167 4.79 9.53 -16.78
N SER A 168 3.99 9.24 -17.82
CA SER A 168 2.59 8.88 -17.62
C SER A 168 2.44 7.49 -16.99
N HIS A 169 3.37 6.57 -17.28
CA HIS A 169 3.45 5.26 -16.63
C HIS A 169 3.92 5.41 -15.18
N LEU A 170 4.96 6.21 -14.92
CA LEU A 170 5.42 6.55 -13.57
C LEU A 170 4.29 7.12 -12.71
N ARG A 171 3.49 8.03 -13.28
CA ARG A 171 2.35 8.62 -12.58
C ARG A 171 1.33 7.57 -12.13
N LEU A 172 1.13 6.47 -12.87
CA LEU A 172 0.27 5.37 -12.43
C LEU A 172 0.82 4.70 -11.17
N ALA A 173 2.13 4.43 -11.13
CA ALA A 173 2.80 3.84 -9.97
C ALA A 173 2.74 4.76 -8.75
N LEU A 174 3.01 6.05 -8.92
CA LEU A 174 2.89 7.04 -7.83
C LEU A 174 1.43 7.19 -7.34
N THR A 175 0.45 7.00 -8.23
CA THR A 175 -0.97 7.00 -7.85
C THR A 175 -1.36 5.73 -7.10
N GLU A 176 -0.75 4.58 -7.41
CA GLU A 176 -0.92 3.36 -6.61
C GLU A 176 -0.42 3.57 -5.18
N LEU A 177 0.77 4.15 -5.02
CA LEU A 177 1.33 4.50 -3.72
C LEU A 177 0.41 5.46 -2.94
N TYR A 178 -0.12 6.50 -3.60
CA TYR A 178 -1.11 7.39 -3.02
C TYR A 178 -2.32 6.65 -2.43
N TRP A 179 -2.90 5.72 -3.20
CA TRP A 179 -4.05 4.96 -2.71
C TRP A 179 -3.70 4.00 -1.57
N ALA A 180 -2.47 3.47 -1.52
CA ALA A 180 -1.98 2.72 -0.37
C ALA A 180 -1.88 3.60 0.89
N HIS A 181 -1.42 4.85 0.75
CA HIS A 181 -1.43 5.80 1.86
C HIS A 181 -2.85 6.11 2.36
N VAL A 182 -3.79 6.40 1.46
CA VAL A 182 -5.20 6.64 1.82
C VAL A 182 -5.84 5.40 2.46
N GLU A 183 -5.51 4.20 1.98
CA GLU A 183 -5.92 2.95 2.58
C GLU A 183 -5.44 2.84 4.03
N TYR A 184 -4.19 3.21 4.31
CA TYR A 184 -3.56 3.08 5.63
C TYR A 184 -3.92 4.18 6.63
N PHE A 185 -4.25 5.38 6.17
CA PHE A 185 -4.63 6.53 7.01
C PHE A 185 -5.97 7.17 6.57
N PRO A 186 -7.10 6.45 6.68
CA PRO A 186 -8.37 6.90 6.11
C PRO A 186 -9.21 7.78 7.05
N MET A 187 -8.96 7.75 8.36
CA MET A 187 -9.93 8.24 9.36
C MET A 187 -9.87 9.75 9.62
N HIS A 188 -8.74 10.39 9.35
CA HIS A 188 -8.59 11.85 9.51
C HIS A 188 -9.00 12.64 8.26
N LEU A 189 -9.20 11.97 7.11
CA LEU A 189 -9.45 12.63 5.82
C LEU A 189 -10.84 13.27 5.71
N GLY A 190 -11.82 12.82 6.50
CA GLY A 190 -13.19 13.34 6.44
C GLY A 190 -13.98 12.95 5.18
N GLY A 191 -13.46 12.00 4.40
CA GLY A 191 -14.13 11.40 3.26
C GLY A 191 -13.43 11.57 1.91
N LEU A 192 -13.97 10.91 0.90
CA LEU A 192 -13.53 11.08 -0.49
C LEU A 192 -14.46 12.03 -1.27
N PRO A 193 -13.92 12.83 -2.22
CA PRO A 193 -14.75 13.62 -3.12
C PRO A 193 -15.72 12.74 -3.90
N ALA A 194 -16.97 13.20 -4.10
CA ALA A 194 -18.00 12.43 -4.81
C ALA A 194 -17.55 11.95 -6.20
N LYS A 195 -16.80 12.80 -6.92
CA LYS A 195 -16.23 12.45 -8.23
C LYS A 195 -15.31 11.24 -8.18
N VAL A 196 -14.48 11.10 -7.15
CA VAL A 196 -13.58 9.95 -6.98
C VAL A 196 -14.38 8.65 -6.84
N VAL A 197 -15.49 8.69 -6.11
CA VAL A 197 -16.36 7.53 -5.91
C VAL A 197 -17.13 7.20 -7.20
N ASP A 198 -17.65 8.22 -7.88
CA ASP A 198 -18.38 8.06 -9.14
C ASP A 198 -17.47 7.51 -10.25
N ASP A 199 -16.24 7.99 -10.34
CA ASP A 199 -15.24 7.47 -11.28
C ASP A 199 -14.94 5.99 -11.00
N LEU A 200 -14.86 5.59 -9.73
CA LEU A 200 -14.64 4.18 -9.35
C LEU A 200 -15.81 3.29 -9.78
N ILE A 201 -17.04 3.75 -9.56
CA ILE A 201 -18.26 3.05 -10.02
C ILE A 201 -18.22 2.87 -11.54
N CYS A 202 -17.82 3.89 -12.30
CA CYS A 202 -17.66 3.79 -13.75
C CYS A 202 -16.58 2.77 -14.15
N VAL A 203 -15.42 2.79 -13.50
CA VAL A 203 -14.32 1.84 -13.77
C VAL A 203 -14.75 0.40 -13.49
N LEU A 204 -15.43 0.15 -12.35
CA LEU A 204 -15.91 -1.19 -12.00
C LEU A 204 -17.03 -1.66 -12.92
N SER A 205 -17.92 -0.76 -13.36
CA SER A 205 -18.93 -1.08 -14.36
C SER A 205 -18.31 -1.46 -15.70
N HIS A 206 -17.27 -0.74 -16.14
CA HIS A 206 -16.52 -1.09 -17.35
C HIS A 206 -15.84 -2.46 -17.19
N ALA A 207 -15.15 -2.69 -16.06
CA ALA A 207 -14.49 -3.95 -15.77
C ALA A 207 -15.45 -5.15 -15.80
N LEU A 208 -16.66 -4.99 -15.23
CA LEU A 208 -17.72 -5.99 -15.28
C LEU A 208 -18.14 -6.28 -16.73
N THR A 209 -18.39 -5.24 -17.53
CA THR A 209 -18.77 -5.40 -18.94
C THR A 209 -17.67 -6.09 -19.75
N ASP A 210 -16.42 -5.69 -19.55
CA ASP A 210 -15.27 -6.29 -20.22
C ASP A 210 -15.13 -7.78 -19.86
N GLN A 211 -15.22 -8.16 -18.59
CA GLN A 211 -15.19 -9.56 -18.15
C GLN A 211 -16.34 -10.41 -18.71
N LEU A 212 -17.53 -9.82 -18.91
CA LEU A 212 -18.68 -10.52 -19.47
C LEU A 212 -18.62 -10.68 -20.99
N THR A 213 -17.91 -9.79 -21.68
CA THR A 213 -17.90 -9.72 -23.15
C THR A 213 -16.58 -10.19 -23.77
N SER A 214 -15.49 -10.19 -23.00
CA SER A 214 -14.15 -10.57 -23.42
C SER A 214 -13.62 -11.77 -22.62
N ARG A 215 -13.21 -12.83 -23.33
CA ARG A 215 -12.58 -14.02 -22.72
C ARG A 215 -11.15 -13.77 -22.23
N THR A 216 -10.53 -12.71 -22.73
CA THR A 216 -9.12 -12.37 -22.52
C THR A 216 -8.96 -11.01 -21.84
N SER A 217 -9.99 -10.56 -21.11
CA SER A 217 -9.94 -9.36 -20.27
C SER A 217 -8.66 -9.31 -19.42
N THR A 218 -8.09 -8.11 -19.32
CA THR A 218 -6.86 -7.84 -18.56
C THR A 218 -7.12 -7.45 -17.10
N TYR A 219 -8.38 -7.31 -16.69
CA TYR A 219 -8.76 -7.11 -15.30
C TYR A 219 -8.52 -8.37 -14.46
N PHE A 220 -8.08 -8.18 -13.20
CA PHE A 220 -7.77 -9.29 -12.30
C PHE A 220 -8.99 -9.96 -11.68
N TRP A 221 -10.06 -9.20 -11.48
CA TRP A 221 -11.30 -9.69 -10.90
C TRP A 221 -12.18 -10.34 -11.95
N SER A 222 -12.83 -11.43 -11.56
CA SER A 222 -13.91 -12.05 -12.31
C SER A 222 -15.14 -11.14 -12.40
N ALA A 223 -16.06 -11.45 -13.32
CA ALA A 223 -17.33 -10.72 -13.43
C ALA A 223 -18.13 -10.69 -12.11
N ASP A 224 -18.12 -11.79 -11.33
CA ASP A 224 -18.86 -11.81 -10.06
C ASP A 224 -18.18 -10.94 -8.99
N GLU A 225 -16.84 -10.95 -8.91
CA GLU A 225 -16.08 -10.05 -8.04
C GLU A 225 -16.29 -8.58 -8.43
N CYS A 226 -16.23 -8.25 -9.72
CA CYS A 226 -16.54 -6.89 -10.21
C CYS A 226 -17.94 -6.44 -9.81
N ARG A 227 -18.94 -7.33 -9.87
CA ARG A 227 -20.31 -7.02 -9.43
C ARG A 227 -20.36 -6.74 -7.92
N GLN A 228 -19.71 -7.56 -7.10
CA GLN A 228 -19.66 -7.37 -5.65
C GLN A 228 -18.96 -6.05 -5.26
N LEU A 229 -17.82 -5.75 -5.90
CA LEU A 229 -17.08 -4.50 -5.67
C LEU A 229 -17.88 -3.28 -6.12
N LEU A 230 -18.61 -3.38 -7.23
CA LEU A 230 -19.50 -2.32 -7.71
C LEU A 230 -20.61 -2.03 -6.71
N ASP A 231 -21.18 -3.06 -6.08
CA ASP A 231 -22.20 -2.89 -5.05
C ASP A 231 -21.62 -2.23 -3.78
N VAL A 232 -20.40 -2.60 -3.36
CA VAL A 232 -19.66 -1.91 -2.29
C VAL A 232 -19.47 -0.43 -2.62
N ALA A 233 -19.00 -0.11 -3.83
CA ALA A 233 -18.76 1.28 -4.24
C ALA A 233 -20.06 2.12 -4.26
N LYS A 234 -21.18 1.53 -4.70
CA LYS A 234 -22.49 2.20 -4.66
C LYS A 234 -22.98 2.46 -3.24
N ILE A 235 -22.79 1.52 -2.32
CA ILE A 235 -23.12 1.72 -0.89
C ILE A 235 -22.27 2.82 -0.27
N ALA A 236 -20.97 2.82 -0.60
CA ALA A 236 -20.02 3.80 -0.10
C ALA A 236 -20.31 5.22 -0.61
N ARG A 237 -20.95 5.37 -1.77
CA ARG A 237 -21.31 6.67 -2.37
C ARG A 237 -22.14 7.55 -1.42
N ASP A 238 -23.10 6.97 -0.72
CA ASP A 238 -23.98 7.70 0.22
C ASP A 238 -23.34 7.87 1.60
N ARG A 239 -22.16 7.28 1.82
CA ARG A 239 -21.43 7.25 3.11
C ARG A 239 -19.95 7.59 2.93
N SER A 240 -19.63 8.41 1.93
CA SER A 240 -18.25 8.65 1.51
C SER A 240 -17.41 9.40 2.55
N ALA A 241 -18.06 9.97 3.58
CA ALA A 241 -17.43 10.62 4.74
C ALA A 241 -16.97 9.64 5.83
N ASP A 242 -17.43 8.38 5.82
CA ASP A 242 -17.02 7.38 6.81
C ASP A 242 -15.64 6.79 6.47
N GLY A 243 -14.72 6.81 7.43
CA GLY A 243 -13.35 6.33 7.23
C GLY A 243 -13.24 4.85 6.87
N HIS A 244 -14.20 4.01 7.26
CA HIS A 244 -14.21 2.60 6.81
C HIS A 244 -14.53 2.49 5.32
N GLN A 245 -15.44 3.33 4.82
CA GLN A 245 -15.71 3.43 3.38
C GLN A 245 -14.51 3.99 2.63
N VAL A 246 -13.84 5.02 3.16
CA VAL A 246 -12.61 5.57 2.56
C VAL A 246 -11.55 4.48 2.42
N CYS A 247 -11.29 3.71 3.48
CA CYS A 247 -10.36 2.59 3.48
C CYS A 247 -10.71 1.56 2.39
N ALA A 248 -11.97 1.14 2.34
CA ALA A 248 -12.45 0.16 1.36
C ALA A 248 -12.27 0.65 -0.09
N LEU A 249 -12.68 1.90 -0.38
CA LEU A 249 -12.57 2.48 -1.72
C LEU A 249 -11.11 2.69 -2.13
N ALA A 250 -10.26 3.13 -1.21
CA ALA A 250 -8.83 3.30 -1.46
C ALA A 250 -8.15 1.97 -1.80
N ARG A 251 -8.49 0.88 -1.11
CA ARG A 251 -8.00 -0.46 -1.41
C ARG A 251 -8.38 -0.95 -2.82
N ILE A 252 -9.61 -0.66 -3.26
CA ILE A 252 -10.06 -0.98 -4.62
C ILE A 252 -9.29 -0.14 -5.64
N TRP A 253 -9.16 1.17 -5.41
CA TRP A 253 -8.41 2.07 -6.27
C TRP A 253 -6.94 1.66 -6.41
N ARG A 254 -6.27 1.36 -5.31
CA ARG A 254 -4.89 0.84 -5.29
C ARG A 254 -4.77 -0.36 -6.22
N THR A 255 -5.68 -1.34 -6.10
CA THR A 255 -5.65 -2.55 -6.93
C THR A 255 -5.87 -2.24 -8.42
N ILE A 256 -6.73 -1.26 -8.74
CA ILE A 256 -6.92 -0.78 -10.12
C ILE A 256 -5.65 -0.12 -10.65
N PHE A 257 -5.00 0.74 -9.88
CA PHE A 257 -3.78 1.41 -10.34
C PHE A 257 -2.62 0.45 -10.50
N ARG A 258 -2.49 -0.54 -9.61
CA ARG A 258 -1.58 -1.67 -9.80
C ARG A 258 -1.82 -2.41 -11.12
N ASN A 259 -3.08 -2.71 -11.44
CA ASN A 259 -3.44 -3.30 -12.74
C ASN A 259 -3.00 -2.43 -13.90
N ARG A 260 -3.19 -1.11 -13.79
CA ARG A 260 -2.84 -0.15 -14.83
C ARG A 260 -1.34 -0.05 -15.05
N VAL A 261 -0.53 -0.14 -14.00
CA VAL A 261 0.93 -0.25 -14.10
C VAL A 261 1.30 -1.54 -14.84
N GLU A 262 0.85 -2.69 -14.33
CA GLU A 262 1.21 -4.00 -14.90
C GLU A 262 0.76 -4.18 -16.37
N THR A 263 -0.37 -3.57 -16.76
CA THR A 263 -0.92 -3.62 -18.13
C THR A 263 -0.47 -2.48 -19.03
N HIS A 264 0.42 -1.59 -18.55
CA HIS A 264 0.91 -0.45 -19.32
C HIS A 264 -0.23 0.44 -19.84
N TYR A 265 -1.20 0.72 -18.96
CA TYR A 265 -2.41 1.43 -19.30
C TYR A 265 -2.10 2.85 -19.82
N GLY A 266 -2.69 3.20 -20.97
CA GLY A 266 -2.49 4.50 -21.60
C GLY A 266 -1.10 4.70 -22.23
N GLN A 267 -0.26 3.67 -22.27
CA GLN A 267 1.04 3.70 -22.96
C GLN A 267 0.89 3.33 -24.45
N GLU A 268 1.94 3.59 -25.24
CA GLU A 268 1.98 3.19 -26.66
C GLU A 268 1.84 1.67 -26.83
N ILE A 269 2.46 0.89 -25.93
CA ILE A 269 2.39 -0.57 -25.89
C ILE A 269 1.57 -1.00 -24.66
N ALA A 270 0.26 -0.77 -24.71
CA ALA A 270 -0.66 -1.26 -23.69
C ALA A 270 -1.02 -2.74 -23.89
N ARG A 271 -1.11 -3.52 -22.81
CA ARG A 271 -1.68 -4.88 -22.86
C ARG A 271 -3.20 -4.78 -22.96
N LEU A 272 -3.75 -5.19 -24.10
CA LEU A 272 -5.21 -5.18 -24.34
C LEU A 272 -5.84 -6.57 -24.20
N SER A 273 -5.01 -7.62 -24.19
CA SER A 273 -5.45 -9.00 -24.04
C SER A 273 -4.52 -9.72 -23.05
N ARG A 274 -5.08 -10.51 -22.14
CA ARG A 274 -4.29 -11.23 -21.11
C ARG A 274 -3.21 -12.14 -21.69
N ASP A 275 -3.50 -12.76 -22.82
CA ASP A 275 -2.62 -13.68 -23.55
C ASP A 275 -1.60 -12.97 -24.45
N GLN A 276 -1.62 -11.63 -24.49
CA GLN A 276 -0.67 -10.83 -25.25
C GLN A 276 0.60 -10.56 -24.40
N PRO A 277 1.76 -11.09 -24.78
CA PRO A 277 3.03 -10.64 -24.22
C PRO A 277 3.36 -9.24 -24.76
N ILE A 278 3.75 -8.35 -23.86
CA ILE A 278 4.24 -7.00 -24.13
C ILE A 278 5.67 -6.80 -23.60
N ILE A 279 6.07 -7.58 -22.59
CA ILE A 279 7.44 -7.61 -22.07
C ILE A 279 8.15 -8.84 -22.66
N TYR A 280 9.24 -8.62 -23.38
CA TYR A 280 10.01 -9.72 -23.94
C TYR A 280 10.76 -10.50 -22.85
N ASP A 281 10.24 -11.66 -22.44
CA ASP A 281 10.98 -12.63 -21.62
C ASP A 281 11.47 -13.78 -22.51
N ALA A 282 12.63 -13.62 -23.15
CA ALA A 282 13.27 -14.69 -23.91
C ALA A 282 14.05 -15.66 -23.02
N THR A 283 13.35 -16.30 -22.09
CA THR A 283 13.87 -17.47 -21.41
C THR A 283 13.82 -18.66 -22.38
N LYS A 284 14.93 -18.87 -23.12
CA LYS A 284 15.11 -20.09 -23.92
C LYS A 284 15.12 -21.31 -22.99
N PRO A 285 14.49 -22.44 -23.39
CA PRO A 285 14.55 -23.67 -22.62
C PRO A 285 16.01 -24.07 -22.40
N THR A 286 16.37 -24.36 -21.15
CA THR A 286 17.73 -24.81 -20.81
C THR A 286 17.94 -26.25 -21.26
N LYS A 287 19.20 -26.67 -21.48
CA LYS A 287 19.52 -28.09 -21.78
C LYS A 287 18.99 -29.06 -20.71
N VAL A 288 18.92 -28.61 -19.46
CA VAL A 288 18.32 -29.37 -18.34
C VAL A 288 16.83 -29.62 -18.60
N PHE A 289 16.10 -28.60 -19.06
CA PHE A 289 14.69 -28.74 -19.41
C PHE A 289 14.50 -29.70 -20.58
N GLU A 290 15.34 -29.67 -21.61
CA GLU A 290 15.26 -30.60 -22.75
C GLU A 290 15.43 -32.07 -22.31
N ILE A 291 16.40 -32.34 -21.43
CA ILE A 291 16.63 -33.67 -20.86
C ILE A 291 15.43 -34.11 -20.01
N ALA A 292 14.96 -33.25 -19.10
CA ALA A 292 13.79 -33.55 -18.27
C ALA A 292 12.52 -33.79 -19.12
N ASN A 293 12.35 -33.03 -20.20
CA ASN A 293 11.25 -33.19 -21.13
C ASN A 293 11.30 -34.54 -21.85
N LEU A 294 12.50 -35.03 -22.20
CA LEU A 294 12.66 -36.37 -22.75
C LEU A 294 12.29 -37.47 -21.75
N PHE A 295 12.82 -37.40 -20.52
CA PHE A 295 12.55 -38.41 -19.47
C PHE A 295 11.10 -38.43 -18.99
N THR A 296 10.40 -37.30 -19.09
CA THR A 296 8.97 -37.20 -18.76
C THR A 296 8.06 -37.53 -19.94
N PHE A 297 8.58 -38.14 -21.01
CA PHE A 297 7.84 -38.46 -22.24
C PHE A 297 7.07 -37.26 -22.80
N LYS A 298 7.72 -36.10 -22.84
CA LYS A 298 7.17 -34.80 -23.27
C LYS A 298 6.09 -34.20 -22.35
N THR A 299 5.83 -34.79 -21.20
CA THR A 299 4.83 -34.30 -20.24
C THR A 299 5.28 -32.97 -19.62
N ALA A 300 6.57 -32.81 -19.27
CA ALA A 300 7.09 -31.55 -18.77
C ALA A 300 6.93 -30.41 -19.79
N GLY A 301 7.18 -30.68 -21.07
CA GLY A 301 6.97 -29.74 -22.17
C GLY A 301 5.52 -29.30 -22.32
N ARG A 302 4.56 -30.23 -22.15
CA ARG A 302 3.13 -29.92 -22.19
C ARG A 302 2.71 -29.02 -21.03
N TYR A 303 3.18 -29.31 -19.80
CA TYR A 303 2.90 -28.46 -18.64
C TYR A 303 3.60 -27.11 -18.74
N HIS A 304 4.84 -27.07 -19.24
CA HIS A 304 5.55 -25.83 -19.48
C HIS A 304 4.82 -24.94 -20.48
N ALA A 305 4.35 -25.50 -21.61
CA ALA A 305 3.56 -24.74 -22.58
C ALA A 305 2.26 -24.18 -21.96
N LYS A 306 1.55 -24.98 -21.16
CA LYS A 306 0.35 -24.50 -20.43
C LYS A 306 0.70 -23.44 -19.38
N LEU A 307 1.82 -23.59 -18.69
CA LEU A 307 2.31 -22.60 -17.71
C LEU A 307 2.67 -21.29 -18.39
N SER A 308 3.39 -21.34 -19.51
CA SER A 308 3.74 -20.16 -20.31
C SER A 308 2.50 -19.44 -20.85
N ASP A 309 1.42 -20.16 -21.16
CA ASP A 309 0.15 -19.60 -21.63
C ASP A 309 -0.61 -18.85 -20.51
N ILE A 310 -0.51 -19.30 -19.25
CA ILE A 310 -1.18 -18.66 -18.10
C ILE A 310 -0.30 -17.68 -17.33
N PHE A 311 1.02 -17.70 -17.55
CA PHE A 311 2.06 -16.90 -16.90
C PHE A 311 2.69 -15.91 -17.89
N VAL A 312 1.85 -15.10 -18.55
CA VAL A 312 2.32 -14.13 -19.54
C VAL A 312 2.93 -12.93 -18.84
N ASP A 313 4.19 -12.61 -19.18
CA ASP A 313 4.97 -11.49 -18.63
C ASP A 313 4.96 -11.43 -17.10
N ARG A 314 5.08 -12.60 -16.46
CA ARG A 314 5.09 -12.74 -15.00
C ARG A 314 3.79 -12.36 -14.29
N LEU A 315 2.70 -12.16 -15.03
CA LEU A 315 1.38 -11.98 -14.44
C LEU A 315 0.63 -13.30 -14.32
N VAL A 316 -0.05 -13.49 -13.18
CA VAL A 316 -0.88 -14.65 -12.92
C VAL A 316 -2.28 -14.20 -12.55
N TYR A 317 -3.25 -14.64 -13.34
CA TYR A 317 -4.66 -14.40 -13.07
C TYR A 317 -5.23 -15.58 -12.29
N ILE A 318 -5.68 -15.32 -11.06
CA ILE A 318 -6.19 -16.37 -10.14
C ILE A 318 -7.30 -17.21 -10.79
N ALA A 319 -8.19 -16.56 -11.55
CA ALA A 319 -9.28 -17.23 -12.26
C ALA A 319 -8.81 -18.30 -13.27
N GLN A 320 -7.59 -18.18 -13.82
CA GLN A 320 -7.00 -19.18 -14.72
C GLN A 320 -6.05 -20.13 -13.98
N TRP A 321 -5.33 -19.60 -12.99
CA TRP A 321 -4.38 -20.35 -12.18
C TRP A 321 -5.05 -21.46 -11.35
N GLN A 322 -6.15 -21.15 -10.68
CA GLN A 322 -6.86 -22.10 -9.81
C GLN A 322 -7.35 -23.34 -10.56
N PRO A 323 -8.09 -23.22 -11.69
CA PRO A 323 -8.45 -24.38 -12.49
C PRO A 323 -7.25 -25.16 -13.01
N PHE A 324 -6.19 -24.47 -13.45
CA PHE A 324 -4.98 -25.10 -13.94
C PHE A 324 -4.30 -25.96 -12.87
N ILE A 325 -4.00 -25.40 -11.70
CA ILE A 325 -3.35 -26.13 -10.60
C ILE A 325 -4.23 -27.27 -10.10
N THR A 326 -5.55 -27.05 -9.98
CA THR A 326 -6.48 -28.10 -9.56
C THR A 326 -6.44 -29.31 -10.51
N ASN A 327 -6.40 -29.05 -11.83
CA ASN A 327 -6.30 -30.11 -12.82
C ASN A 327 -4.91 -30.75 -12.83
N ALA A 328 -3.82 -29.97 -12.71
CA ALA A 328 -2.46 -30.48 -12.65
C ALA A 328 -2.27 -31.43 -11.45
N VAL A 329 -2.75 -31.05 -10.27
CA VAL A 329 -2.69 -31.88 -9.05
C VAL A 329 -3.48 -33.18 -9.25
N ARG A 330 -4.69 -33.11 -9.83
CA ARG A 330 -5.50 -34.30 -10.12
C ARG A 330 -4.80 -35.24 -11.10
N ASP A 331 -4.22 -34.70 -12.17
CA ASP A 331 -3.50 -35.47 -13.17
C ASP A 331 -2.27 -36.15 -12.57
N TRP A 332 -1.52 -35.45 -11.70
CA TRP A 332 -0.39 -36.04 -10.99
C TRP A 332 -0.80 -37.16 -10.05
N GLN A 333 -1.85 -36.96 -9.25
CA GLN A 333 -2.40 -38.01 -8.37
C GLN A 333 -2.76 -39.27 -9.15
N ARG A 334 -3.44 -39.10 -10.30
CA ARG A 334 -3.82 -40.21 -11.18
C ARG A 334 -2.59 -40.90 -11.77
N THR A 335 -1.64 -40.14 -12.30
CA THR A 335 -0.42 -40.70 -12.91
C THR A 335 0.43 -41.45 -11.87
N SER A 336 0.53 -40.92 -10.65
CA SER A 336 1.22 -41.59 -9.55
C SER A 336 0.53 -42.89 -9.14
N LEU A 337 -0.80 -42.92 -9.10
CA LEU A 337 -1.57 -44.13 -8.82
C LEU A 337 -1.41 -45.19 -9.91
N GLU A 338 -1.52 -44.79 -11.18
CA GLU A 338 -1.33 -45.68 -12.34
C GLU A 338 0.10 -46.25 -12.35
N ALA A 339 1.12 -45.42 -12.11
CA ALA A 339 2.51 -45.86 -12.01
C ALA A 339 2.73 -46.84 -10.85
N PHE A 340 2.13 -46.59 -9.68
CA PHE A 340 2.19 -47.51 -8.54
C PHE A 340 1.55 -48.86 -8.88
N CYS A 341 0.39 -48.87 -9.53
CA CYS A 341 -0.29 -50.10 -9.96
C CYS A 341 0.47 -50.88 -11.05
N CYS A 342 1.30 -50.23 -11.87
CA CYS A 342 2.13 -50.92 -12.87
C CYS A 342 3.45 -51.48 -12.31
N LEU A 343 3.82 -51.10 -11.09
CA LEU A 343 5.03 -51.58 -10.40
C LEU A 343 4.76 -52.73 -9.41
N LEU A 344 3.49 -53.01 -9.13
CA LEU A 344 2.99 -54.21 -8.44
C LEU A 344 2.60 -55.28 -9.46
#